data_AF-A0A9X0FKW3-F1
#
_entry.id   AF-A0A9X0FKW3-F1
#
_cell.length_a   1.000
_cell.length_b   1.000
_cell.length_c   1.000
_cell.angle_alpha   90.00
_cell.angle_beta   90.00
_cell.angle_gamma   90.00
#
_symmetry.space_group_name_H-M   'P 1'
#
loop_
_entity.id
_entity.type
_entity.pdbx_description
1 polymer ?
#
loop_
_entity_poly.entity_id
_entity_poly.type
_entity_poly.pdbx_seq_one_letter_code
_entity_poly.pdbx_strand_id
1 'polypeptide(L)' 'MSAEQIYRANSRRMWGAWLPAIAVLVLALYFVLPLPNGLGLLTMLLFTATCFGAVVDWASTELRAHQALRAAAGH' A
#
# COMPACT_ATOMS: atom_id res chain seq x y z
N MET A 1 4.19 -20.69 -9.06
CA MET A 1 4.51 -19.27 -9.32
C MET A 1 5.77 -18.96 -8.51
N SER A 2 6.84 -18.45 -9.13
CA SER A 2 8.10 -18.21 -8.40
C SER A 2 7.97 -16.98 -7.50
N ALA A 3 8.73 -16.93 -6.40
CA ALA A 3 8.72 -15.80 -5.47
C ALA A 3 9.04 -14.46 -6.18
N GLU A 4 9.88 -14.49 -7.20
CA GLU A 4 10.21 -13.32 -8.02
C GLU A 4 9.00 -12.76 -8.78
N GLN A 5 8.12 -13.63 -9.30
CA GLN A 5 6.88 -13.20 -9.95
C GLN A 5 5.92 -12.53 -8.97
N ILE A 6 5.85 -13.05 -7.73
CA ILE A 6 5.04 -12.49 -6.64
C ILE A 6 5.52 -11.07 -6.29
N TYR A 7 6.84 -10.88 -6.12
CA TYR A 7 7.41 -9.56 -5.84
C TYR A 7 7.23 -8.57 -7.00
N ARG A 8 7.41 -9.00 -8.26
CA ARG A 8 7.21 -8.12 -9.42
C ARG A 8 5.74 -7.68 -9.55
N ALA A 9 4.79 -8.59 -9.33
CA ALA A 9 3.36 -8.25 -9.37
C ALA A 9 2.99 -7.27 -8.25
N ASN A 10 3.51 -7.49 -7.04
CA ASN A 10 3.28 -6.59 -5.92
C ASN A 10 3.93 -5.22 -6.11
N SER A 11 5.15 -5.17 -6.63
CA SER A 11 5.82 -3.92 -6.98
C SER A 11 4.96 -3.10 -7.96
N ARG A 12 4.41 -3.73 -9.00
CA ARG A 12 3.48 -3.06 -9.92
C ARG A 12 2.22 -2.54 -9.24
N ARG A 13 1.63 -3.28 -8.29
CA ARG A 13 0.47 -2.81 -7.51
C ARG A 13 0.84 -1.64 -6.60
N MET A 14 2.01 -1.68 -5.96
CA MET A 14 2.52 -0.58 -5.15
C MET A 14 2.67 0.70 -5.97
N TRP A 15 3.36 0.62 -7.11
CA TRP A 15 3.58 1.77 -7.99
C TRP A 15 2.32 2.22 -8.75
N GLY A 16 1.44 1.30 -9.10
CA GLY A 16 0.27 1.56 -9.95
C GLY A 16 -1.01 1.92 -9.20
N ALA A 17 -1.15 1.54 -7.93
CA ALA A 17 -2.37 1.77 -7.14
C ALA A 17 -2.10 2.51 -5.83
N TRP A 18 -1.18 2.01 -5.00
CA TRP A 18 -0.94 2.60 -3.68
C TRP A 18 -0.26 3.96 -3.76
N LEU A 19 0.81 4.09 -4.56
CA LEU A 19 1.54 5.35 -4.68
C LEU A 19 0.66 6.50 -5.23
N PRO A 20 -0.13 6.31 -6.30
CA PRO A 20 -1.04 7.35 -6.77
C PRO A 20 -2.11 7.72 -5.73
N ALA A 21 -2.69 6.74 -5.03
CA ALA A 21 -3.69 7.00 -3.99
C ALA A 21 -3.10 7.84 -2.84
N ILE A 22 -1.90 7.49 -2.39
CA ILE A 22 -1.17 8.24 -1.36
C ILE A 22 -0.86 9.66 -1.85
N ALA A 23 -0.36 9.82 -3.08
CA ALA A 23 -0.03 11.14 -3.65
C ALA A 23 -1.25 12.07 -3.72
N VAL A 24 -2.41 11.54 -4.14
CA VAL A 24 -3.67 12.31 -4.16
C VAL A 24 -4.07 12.75 -2.76
N LEU A 25 -3.94 11.87 -1.76
CA LEU A 25 -4.30 12.21 -0.37
C LEU A 25 -3.34 13.20 0.26
N VAL A 26 -2.05 13.14 -0.05
CA VAL A 26 -1.07 14.16 0.36
C VAL A 26 -1.43 15.52 -0.23
N LEU A 27 -1.77 15.56 -1.52
CA LEU A 27 -2.21 16.80 -2.17
C LEU A 27 -3.50 17.34 -1.54
N ALA A 28 -4.48 16.47 -1.27
CA ALA A 28 -5.70 16.85 -0.59
C ALA A 28 -5.43 17.43 0.82
N LEU A 29 -4.53 16.83 1.59
CA LEU A 29 -4.13 17.35 2.90
C LEU A 29 -3.54 18.75 2.80
N TYR A 30 -2.69 19.01 1.80
CA TYR A 30 -2.11 20.34 1.60
C TYR A 30 -3.18 21.45 1.44
N PHE A 31 -4.25 21.16 0.70
CA PHE A 31 -5.34 22.13 0.47
C PHE A 31 -6.35 22.20 1.63
N VAL A 32 -6.55 21.10 2.35
CA VAL A 32 -7.61 20.98 3.36
C VAL A 32 -7.12 21.34 4.77
N LEU A 33 -5.83 21.15 5.10
CA LEU A 33 -5.27 21.49 6.41
C LEU A 33 -5.53 22.95 6.86
N PRO A 34 -5.44 23.99 6.00
CA PRO A 34 -5.71 25.37 6.42
C PRO A 34 -7.20 25.69 6.59
N LEU A 35 -8.11 24.78 6.22
CA LEU A 35 -9.54 25.02 6.30
C LEU A 35 -10.07 24.64 7.68
N PRO A 36 -10.85 25.50 8.36
CA PRO A 36 -11.49 25.19 9.63
C PRO A 36 -12.76 24.36 9.41
N ASN A 37 -12.63 23.17 8.80
CA ASN A 37 -13.73 22.26 8.54
C ASN A 37 -13.35 20.80 8.85
N GLY A 38 -14.35 19.96 9.11
CA GLY A 38 -14.16 18.54 9.43
C GLY A 38 -13.53 17.71 8.29
N LEU A 39 -13.30 18.32 7.12
CA LEU A 39 -12.66 17.66 5.99
C LEU A 39 -11.21 17.30 6.30
N GLY A 40 -10.47 18.12 7.07
CA GLY A 40 -9.07 17.82 7.41
C GLY A 40 -8.92 16.51 8.18
N LEU A 41 -9.81 16.28 9.16
CA LEU A 41 -9.86 15.04 9.92
C LEU A 41 -10.22 13.85 9.02
N LEU A 42 -11.24 14.00 8.15
CA LEU A 42 -11.65 12.96 7.22
C LEU A 42 -10.50 12.59 6.26
N THR A 43 -9.82 13.57 5.68
CA THR A 43 -8.70 13.34 4.77
C THR A 43 -7.52 12.69 5.50
N MET A 44 -7.24 13.07 6.74
CA MET A 44 -6.21 12.39 7.57
C MET A 44 -6.55 10.93 7.86
N LEU A 45 -7.82 10.62 8.15
CA LEU A 45 -8.28 9.24 8.36
C LEU A 45 -8.15 8.42 7.08
N LEU A 46 -8.55 8.97 5.93
CA LEU A 46 -8.40 8.31 4.63
C LEU A 46 -6.92 8.09 4.27
N PHE A 47 -6.06 9.09 4.50
CA PHE A 47 -4.62 8.96 4.31
C PHE A 47 -4.04 7.84 5.16
N THR A 48 -4.34 7.84 6.46
CA THR A 48 -3.87 6.83 7.41
C THR A 48 -4.34 5.44 7.01
N ALA A 49 -5.62 5.27 6.68
CA ALA A 49 -6.18 4.00 6.24
C ALA A 49 -5.53 3.50 4.94
N THR A 50 -5.25 4.41 4.00
CA THR A 50 -4.58 4.08 2.73
C THR A 50 -3.15 3.63 2.95
N CYS A 51 -2.37 4.35 3.77
CA CYS A 51 -1.01 3.95 4.13
C CYS A 51 -1.00 2.59 4.86
N PHE A 52 -1.92 2.38 5.80
CA PHE A 52 -2.05 1.11 6.50
C PHE A 52 -2.40 -0.03 5.54
N GLY A 53 -3.34 0.19 4.62
CA GLY A 53 -3.70 -0.77 3.57
C GLY A 53 -2.50 -1.15 2.70
N ALA A 54 -1.68 -0.18 2.28
CA ALA A 54 -0.47 -0.42 1.51
C ALA A 54 0.55 -1.30 2.26
N VAL A 55 0.73 -1.05 3.56
CA VAL A 55 1.61 -1.86 4.43
C VAL A 55 1.09 -3.28 4.59
N VAL A 56 -0.21 -3.45 4.82
CA VAL A 56 -0.83 -4.79 4.95
C VAL A 56 -0.74 -5.57 3.64
N ASP A 57 -1.00 -4.93 2.49
CA ASP A 57 -0.86 -5.56 1.17
C ASP A 57 0.59 -6.00 0.92
N TRP A 58 1.57 -5.16 1.28
CA TRP A 58 2.99 -5.50 1.21
C TRP A 58 3.33 -6.71 2.10
N ALA A 59 2.97 -6.67 3.39
CA ALA A 59 3.27 -7.76 4.33
C ALA A 59 2.63 -9.08 3.90
N SER A 60 1.41 -9.04 3.36
CA SER A 60 0.73 -10.22 2.84
C SER A 60 1.45 -10.84 1.64
N THR A 61 2.06 -10.01 0.78
CA THR A 61 2.86 -10.46 -0.34
C THR A 61 4.15 -11.12 0.14
N GLU A 62 4.82 -10.52 1.11
CA GLU A 62 6.08 -11.04 1.66
C GLU A 62 5.88 -12.42 2.29
N LEU A 63 4.78 -12.60 3.03
CA LEU A 63 4.36 -13.91 3.54
C LEU A 63 4.15 -14.95 2.43
N ARG A 64 3.43 -14.59 1.35
CA ARG A 64 3.20 -15.49 0.21
C ARG A 64 4.50 -15.85 -0.51
N ALA A 65 5.40 -14.89 -0.67
CA ALA A 65 6.70 -15.13 -1.30
C ALA A 65 7.56 -16.10 -0.48
N HIS A 66 7.61 -15.92 0.85
CA HIS A 66 8.30 -16.85 1.75
C HIS A 66 7.68 -18.25 1.74
N GLN A 67 6.35 -18.37 1.70
CA GLN A 67 5.69 -19.67 1.57
C GLN A 67 6.05 -20.37 0.26
N ALA A 68 6.10 -19.63 -0.86
CA ALA A 68 6.51 -20.17 -2.15
C ALA A 68 7.98 -20.65 -2.15
N LEU A 69 8.88 -19.91 -1.49
CA LEU A 69 10.28 -20.32 -1.33
C LEU A 69 10.43 -21.58 -0.48
N ARG A 70 9.70 -21.68 0.64
CA ARG A 70 9.74 -22.87 1.50
C ARG A 70 9.19 -24.10 0.79
N ALA A 71 8.11 -23.95 0.02
CA ALA A 71 7.57 -25.04 -0.78
C ALA A 71 8.57 -25.51 -1.85
N ALA A 72 9.32 -24.59 -2.47
CA ALA A 72 10.34 -24.93 -3.46
C ALA A 72 11.60 -25.58 -2.87
N ALA A 73 11.93 -25.32 -1.60
CA ALA A 73 13.11 -25.88 -0.91
C ALA A 73 12.84 -27.21 -0.19
N GLY A 74 11.56 -27.60 -0.02
CA GLY A 74 11.15 -28.87 0.60
C GLY A 74 10.99 -30.03 -0.39
N HIS A 75 11.32 -29.81 -1.67
CA HIS A 75 11.39 -30.79 -2.75
C HIS A 75 12.86 -30.97 -3.17
#